data_AF-A0ABC8R1Z4-F1
#
_entry.id   AF-A0ABC8R1Z4-F1
#
_cell.length_a   1.000
_cell.length_b   1.000
_cell.length_c   1.000
_cell.angle_alpha   90.00
_cell.angle_beta   90.00
_cell.angle_gamma   90.00
#
_symmetry.space_group_name_H-M   'P 1'
#
loop_
_entity.id
_entity.type
_entity.pdbx_description
1 polymer ?
#
loop_
_entity_poly.entity_id
_entity_poly.type
_entity_poly.pdbx_seq_one_letter_code
_entity_poly.pdbx_strand_id
1 'polypeptide(L)'
;MSHIVKWNRTKILSDELGCSIYDIASIELNICDTQPSCLGGGNNEFIYSGRLDNLASSYCALRALVDSCKSPEDLSSEHAIRMVALFDNEEVGSDSYQGAGAPTMFQAMRRITGCLAHHYVGEGAFERAIRQSFLGMPYVEPYNFQ
;
A
#
# COMPACT_ATOMS: atom_id res chain seq x y z
N MET A 1 41.07 20.15 -7.38
CA MET A 1 40.58 19.18 -8.38
C MET A 1 39.52 18.33 -7.70
N SER A 2 38.25 18.61 -7.95
CA SER A 2 37.11 17.90 -7.37
C SER A 2 37.01 16.50 -7.96
N HIS A 3 37.32 15.49 -7.15
CA HIS A 3 37.02 14.09 -7.49
C HIS A 3 35.51 13.87 -7.39
N ILE A 4 34.78 14.20 -8.46
CA ILE A 4 33.42 13.70 -8.63
C ILE A 4 33.57 12.22 -9.03
N VAL A 5 33.40 11.33 -8.06
CA VAL A 5 33.24 9.90 -8.31
C VAL A 5 32.00 9.73 -9.18
N LYS A 6 32.18 9.41 -10.46
CA LYS A 6 31.08 9.03 -11.35
C LYS A 6 30.60 7.64 -10.94
N TRP A 7 29.54 7.61 -10.14
CA TRP A 7 28.85 6.37 -9.76
C TRP A 7 28.27 5.68 -10.99
N ASN A 8 28.73 4.47 -11.29
CA ASN A 8 28.10 3.62 -12.30
C ASN A 8 26.97 2.82 -11.63
N ARG A 9 25.78 3.43 -11.54
CA ARG A 9 24.58 2.84 -10.90
C ARG A 9 24.27 1.44 -11.40
N THR A 10 24.38 1.22 -12.71
CA THR A 10 24.12 -0.08 -13.34
C THR A 10 25.11 -1.14 -12.91
N LYS A 11 26.37 -0.77 -12.64
CA LYS A 11 27.39 -1.71 -12.16
C LYS A 11 27.09 -2.18 -10.73
N ILE A 12 26.72 -1.26 -9.84
CA ILE A 12 26.33 -1.59 -8.46
C ILE A 12 25.14 -2.56 -8.47
N LEU A 13 24.11 -2.26 -9.26
CA LEU A 13 22.93 -3.12 -9.37
C LEU A 13 23.27 -4.49 -9.96
N SER A 14 24.11 -4.53 -11.00
CA SER A 14 24.57 -5.78 -11.61
C SER A 14 25.34 -6.66 -10.63
N ASP A 15 26.20 -6.06 -9.81
CA ASP A 15 26.96 -6.78 -8.78
C ASP A 15 26.05 -7.30 -7.66
N GLU A 16 25.08 -6.50 -7.20
CA GLU A 16 24.09 -6.91 -6.18
C GLU A 16 23.11 -7.99 -6.68
N LEU A 17 22.63 -7.87 -7.93
CA LEU A 17 21.70 -8.82 -8.54
C LEU A 17 22.40 -10.07 -9.09
N GLY A 18 23.73 -10.09 -9.15
CA GLY A 18 24.51 -11.20 -9.70
C GLY A 18 24.31 -11.43 -11.20
N CYS A 19 23.96 -10.39 -11.96
CA CYS A 19 23.67 -10.46 -13.40
C CYS A 19 24.63 -9.60 -14.23
N SER A 20 24.58 -9.70 -15.55
CA SER A 20 25.32 -8.80 -16.44
C SER A 20 24.70 -7.41 -16.47
N ILE A 21 25.51 -6.36 -16.64
CA ILE A 21 25.00 -5.00 -16.86
C ILE A 21 24.10 -4.89 -18.09
N TYR A 22 24.24 -5.81 -19.05
CA TYR A 22 23.43 -5.87 -20.27
C TYR A 22 22.07 -6.54 -20.05
N ASP A 23 21.84 -7.19 -18.90
CA ASP A 23 20.56 -7.81 -18.55
C ASP A 23 19.57 -6.79 -17.94
N ILE A 24 20.06 -5.60 -17.55
CA ILE A 24 19.27 -4.54 -16.93
C ILE A 24 18.62 -3.68 -18.02
N ALA A 25 17.32 -3.87 -18.26
CA ALA A 25 16.58 -3.15 -19.30
C ALA A 25 16.14 -1.73 -18.91
N SER A 26 15.69 -1.54 -17.66
CA SER A 26 15.24 -0.25 -17.12
C SER A 26 15.42 -0.24 -15.61
N ILE A 27 15.50 0.96 -15.03
CA ILE A 27 15.74 1.18 -13.60
C ILE A 27 14.79 2.28 -13.10
N GLU A 28 14.06 1.99 -12.03
CA GLU A 28 13.35 2.96 -11.22
C GLU A 28 13.83 2.78 -9.77
N LEU A 29 14.41 3.84 -9.19
CA LEU A 29 15.02 3.80 -7.86
C LEU A 29 14.59 5.01 -7.04
N ASN A 30 14.21 4.74 -5.79
CA ASN A 30 13.97 5.76 -4.78
C ASN A 30 15.14 5.81 -3.82
N ILE A 31 15.59 7.03 -3.49
CA ILE A 31 16.59 7.24 -2.44
C ILE A 31 15.86 7.15 -1.10
N CYS A 32 16.40 6.37 -0.18
CA CYS A 32 15.90 6.29 1.18
C CYS A 32 17.04 6.51 2.18
N ASP A 33 16.67 7.03 3.36
CA ASP A 33 17.59 7.10 4.49
C ASP A 33 18.04 5.68 4.89
N THR A 34 19.33 5.52 5.16
CA THR A 34 19.94 4.27 5.59
C THR A 34 19.89 4.10 7.12
N GLN A 35 19.55 5.16 7.85
CA GLN A 35 19.35 5.09 9.29
C GLN A 35 18.17 4.15 9.62
N PRO A 36 18.37 3.11 10.44
CA PRO A 36 17.29 2.23 10.87
C PRO A 36 16.23 2.98 11.69
N SER A 37 14.99 2.53 11.62
CA SER A 37 13.94 3.00 12.51
C SER A 37 14.22 2.59 13.96
N CYS A 38 13.81 3.43 14.91
CA CYS A 38 14.01 3.19 16.34
C CYS A 38 12.88 3.81 17.18
N LEU A 39 12.86 3.44 18.46
CA LEU A 39 12.06 4.16 19.46
C LEU A 39 12.89 5.29 20.08
N GLY A 40 12.20 6.36 20.48
CA GLY A 40 12.82 7.49 21.16
C GLY A 40 11.85 8.23 22.07
N GLY A 41 12.29 9.34 22.67
CA GLY A 41 11.59 10.00 23.78
C GLY A 41 12.12 9.56 25.14
N GLY A 42 11.70 10.25 26.20
CA GLY A 42 12.20 10.00 27.55
C GLY A 42 11.85 8.61 28.08
N ASN A 43 10.76 8.03 27.59
CA ASN A 43 10.24 6.71 27.93
C ASN A 43 10.08 5.80 26.70
N ASN A 44 10.78 6.07 25.59
CA ASN A 44 10.62 5.36 24.32
C ASN A 44 9.17 5.41 23.76
N GLU A 45 8.45 6.51 24.00
CA GLU A 45 7.05 6.68 23.58
C GLU A 45 6.88 7.09 22.10
N PHE A 46 7.95 7.45 21.39
CA PHE A 46 7.91 7.87 19.99
C PHE A 46 8.53 6.83 19.06
N ILE A 47 8.02 6.77 17.83
CA ILE A 47 8.60 5.99 16.73
C ILE A 47 9.32 6.96 15.80
N TYR A 48 10.63 6.76 15.61
CA TYR A 48 11.42 7.47 14.61
C TYR A 48 11.64 6.55 13.42
N SER A 49 11.02 6.89 12.30
CA SER A 49 11.18 6.16 11.04
C SER A 49 10.98 7.10 9.87
N GLY A 50 11.77 6.94 8.82
CA GLY A 50 11.42 7.51 7.52
C GLY A 50 10.13 6.87 6.99
N ARG A 51 9.36 7.63 6.20
CA ARG A 51 8.19 7.17 5.45
C ARG A 51 7.01 6.71 6.32
N LEU A 52 6.88 7.21 7.55
CA LEU A 52 5.72 6.90 8.41
C LEU A 52 4.41 7.28 7.73
N ASP A 53 4.41 8.44 7.06
CA ASP A 53 3.37 8.82 6.13
C ASP A 53 3.58 8.11 4.77
N ASN A 54 2.66 7.29 4.25
CA ASN A 54 1.48 6.69 4.90
C ASN A 54 1.69 5.19 5.22
N LEU A 55 2.95 4.73 5.33
CA LEU A 55 3.24 3.31 5.61
C LEU A 55 2.72 2.86 6.97
N ALA A 56 2.64 3.76 7.96
CA ALA A 56 2.09 3.43 9.27
C ALA A 56 0.61 3.04 9.18
N SER A 57 -0.22 3.85 8.50
CA SER A 57 -1.63 3.51 8.27
C SER A 57 -1.79 2.26 7.41
N SER A 58 -0.97 2.13 6.35
CA SER A 58 -1.00 0.96 5.47
C SER A 58 -0.71 -0.32 6.24
N TYR A 59 0.31 -0.30 7.10
CA TYR A 59 0.65 -1.41 7.98
C TYR A 59 -0.48 -1.73 8.95
N CYS A 60 -1.03 -0.71 9.64
CA CYS A 60 -2.13 -0.91 10.59
C CYS A 60 -3.38 -1.47 9.92
N ALA A 61 -3.76 -0.99 8.74
CA ALA A 61 -4.91 -1.49 7.99
C ALA A 61 -4.72 -2.96 7.57
N LEU A 62 -3.55 -3.29 7.01
CA LEU A 62 -3.23 -4.68 6.64
C LEU A 62 -3.19 -5.59 7.87
N ARG A 63 -2.57 -5.13 8.96
CA ARG A 63 -2.48 -5.87 10.22
C ARG A 63 -3.86 -6.12 10.81
N ALA A 64 -4.72 -5.12 10.83
CA ALA A 64 -6.10 -5.24 11.30
C ALA A 64 -6.90 -6.25 10.46
N LEU A 65 -6.75 -6.23 9.13
CA LEU A 65 -7.39 -7.22 8.25
C LEU A 65 -6.94 -8.64 8.60
N VAL A 66 -5.62 -8.88 8.70
CA VAL A 66 -5.07 -10.19 9.07
C VAL A 66 -5.51 -10.63 10.46
N ASP A 67 -5.43 -9.74 11.45
CA ASP A 67 -5.81 -10.05 12.82
C ASP A 67 -7.31 -10.34 12.97
N SER A 68 -8.15 -9.74 12.12
CA SER A 68 -9.59 -10.00 12.08
C SER A 68 -9.97 -11.35 11.46
N CYS A 69 -9.02 -12.02 10.79
CA CYS A 69 -9.24 -13.25 10.03
C CYS A 69 -8.36 -14.40 10.53
N LYS A 70 -7.99 -14.42 11.81
CA LYS A 70 -7.05 -15.42 12.36
C LYS A 70 -7.60 -16.82 12.37
N SER A 71 -8.90 -16.96 12.59
CA SER A 71 -9.60 -18.23 12.64
C SER A 71 -10.72 -18.29 11.59
N PRO A 72 -11.05 -19.48 11.06
CA PRO A 72 -12.19 -19.64 10.15
C PRO A 72 -13.51 -19.14 10.76
N GLU A 73 -13.67 -19.23 12.08
CA GLU A 73 -14.86 -18.81 12.80
C GLU A 73 -15.06 -17.28 12.71
N ASP A 74 -13.98 -16.50 12.65
CA ASP A 74 -14.03 -15.02 12.60
C ASP A 74 -14.73 -14.46 11.34
N LEU A 75 -14.80 -15.27 10.28
CA LEU A 75 -15.46 -14.96 9.02
C LEU A 75 -16.76 -15.75 8.80
N SER A 76 -17.00 -16.80 9.58
CA SER A 76 -18.14 -17.72 9.37
C SER A 76 -19.51 -17.03 9.51
N SER A 77 -19.61 -16.02 10.39
CA SER A 77 -20.81 -15.21 10.59
C SER A 77 -20.72 -13.82 9.95
N GLU A 78 -19.68 -13.56 9.15
CA GLU A 78 -19.50 -12.27 8.50
C GLU A 78 -20.40 -12.16 7.26
N HIS A 79 -21.12 -11.04 7.15
CA HIS A 79 -22.03 -10.77 6.04
C HIS A 79 -21.46 -9.76 5.05
N ALA A 80 -20.40 -9.04 5.43
CA ALA A 80 -19.70 -8.07 4.59
C ALA A 80 -18.37 -8.61 4.05
N ILE A 81 -17.82 -7.94 3.03
CA ILE A 81 -16.46 -8.21 2.55
C ILE A 81 -15.52 -7.24 3.25
N ARG A 82 -14.53 -7.78 3.97
CA ARG A 82 -13.42 -7.00 4.52
C ARG A 82 -12.37 -6.81 3.43
N MET A 83 -12.01 -5.56 3.14
CA MET A 83 -11.09 -5.21 2.06
C MET A 83 -10.15 -4.09 2.52
N VAL A 84 -8.88 -4.21 2.15
CA VAL A 84 -7.88 -3.12 2.26
C VAL A 84 -7.36 -2.86 0.84
N ALA A 85 -7.37 -1.60 0.43
CA ALA A 85 -6.78 -1.13 -0.81
C ALA A 85 -5.63 -0.16 -0.48
N LEU A 86 -4.43 -0.47 -0.95
CA LEU A 86 -3.23 0.34 -0.78
C LEU A 86 -2.85 0.90 -2.16
N PHE A 87 -2.90 2.21 -2.31
CA PHE A 87 -2.65 2.90 -3.58
C PHE A 87 -1.28 3.58 -3.57
N ASP A 88 -0.70 3.71 -4.76
CA ASP A 88 0.53 4.47 -4.96
C ASP A 88 0.21 5.92 -5.37
N ASN A 89 1.22 6.79 -5.41
CA ASN A 89 1.14 8.14 -5.99
C ASN A 89 0.13 9.09 -5.31
N GLU A 90 -0.20 8.83 -4.05
CA GLU A 90 -1.08 9.69 -3.26
C GLU A 90 -0.50 11.12 -3.16
N GLU A 91 0.79 11.21 -2.84
CA GLU A 91 1.58 12.45 -2.71
C GLU A 91 1.63 13.32 -3.99
N VAL A 92 1.31 12.74 -5.15
CA VAL A 92 1.28 13.46 -6.44
C VAL A 92 -0.14 13.62 -6.99
N GLY A 93 -1.15 13.39 -6.15
CA GLY A 93 -2.56 13.65 -6.46
C GLY A 93 -3.37 12.43 -6.87
N SER A 94 -2.84 11.21 -6.76
CA SER A 94 -3.53 9.93 -7.03
C SER A 94 -4.05 9.72 -8.46
N ASP A 95 -3.79 10.62 -9.40
CA ASP A 95 -4.21 10.53 -10.80
C ASP A 95 -3.22 9.71 -11.63
N SER A 96 -3.11 8.43 -11.27
CA SER A 96 -2.30 7.45 -11.97
C SER A 96 -3.05 6.13 -12.10
N TYR A 97 -2.53 5.21 -12.91
CA TYR A 97 -3.10 3.87 -13.03
C TYR A 97 -3.07 3.06 -11.72
N GLN A 98 -2.18 3.41 -10.78
CA GLN A 98 -2.02 2.76 -9.48
C GLN A 98 -2.50 3.61 -8.30
N GLY A 99 -2.92 4.85 -8.58
CA GLY A 99 -3.43 5.78 -7.58
C GLY A 99 -4.89 5.55 -7.25
N ALA A 100 -5.35 6.22 -6.19
CA ALA A 100 -6.73 6.11 -5.72
C ALA A 100 -7.77 6.66 -6.73
N GLY A 101 -7.34 7.48 -7.70
CA GLY A 101 -8.18 7.93 -8.82
C GLY A 101 -8.46 6.83 -9.86
N ALA A 102 -7.71 5.73 -9.83
CA ALA A 102 -7.89 4.63 -10.76
C ALA A 102 -9.21 3.87 -10.53
N PRO A 103 -9.84 3.31 -11.58
CA PRO A 103 -11.06 2.51 -11.43
C PRO A 103 -10.80 1.15 -10.76
N THR A 104 -9.55 0.81 -10.46
CA THR A 104 -9.09 -0.52 -10.04
C THR A 104 -9.88 -1.08 -8.86
N MET A 105 -10.14 -0.28 -7.82
CA MET A 105 -10.91 -0.72 -6.65
C MET A 105 -12.36 -1.05 -7.02
N PHE A 106 -13.05 -0.13 -7.72
CA PHE A 106 -14.42 -0.37 -8.16
C PHE A 106 -14.51 -1.57 -9.11
N GLN A 107 -13.55 -1.76 -10.01
CA GLN A 107 -13.50 -2.93 -10.90
C GLN A 107 -13.27 -4.23 -10.12
N ALA A 108 -12.41 -4.24 -9.11
CA ALA A 108 -12.22 -5.38 -8.23
C ALA A 108 -13.53 -5.71 -7.48
N MET A 109 -14.18 -4.73 -6.88
CA MET A 109 -15.47 -4.91 -6.19
C MET A 109 -16.56 -5.44 -7.12
N ARG A 110 -16.66 -4.94 -8.36
CA ARG A 110 -17.60 -5.43 -9.38
C ARG A 110 -17.34 -6.90 -9.71
N ARG A 111 -16.09 -7.29 -9.93
CA ARG A 111 -15.72 -8.67 -10.25
C ARG A 111 -16.00 -9.62 -9.08
N ILE A 112 -15.63 -9.23 -7.85
CA ILE A 112 -15.91 -10.01 -6.64
C ILE A 112 -17.41 -10.19 -6.45
N THR A 113 -18.19 -9.10 -6.55
CA THR A 113 -19.64 -9.14 -6.43
C THR A 113 -20.23 -10.05 -7.52
N GLY A 114 -19.76 -9.94 -8.76
CA GLY A 114 -20.19 -10.80 -9.86
C GLY A 114 -19.95 -12.29 -9.58
N CYS A 115 -18.76 -12.64 -9.08
CA CYS A 115 -18.42 -14.02 -8.74
C CYS A 115 -19.25 -14.58 -7.57
N LEU A 116 -19.56 -13.77 -6.56
CA LEU A 116 -20.34 -14.21 -5.39
C LEU A 116 -21.85 -14.21 -5.66
N ALA A 117 -22.33 -13.34 -6.53
CA ALA A 117 -23.74 -13.20 -6.87
C ALA A 117 -24.26 -14.29 -7.83
N HIS A 118 -23.42 -15.18 -8.36
CA HIS A 118 -23.87 -16.28 -9.24
C HIS A 118 -24.95 -17.18 -8.64
N HIS A 119 -25.15 -17.16 -7.31
CA HIS A 119 -26.23 -17.87 -6.62
C HIS A 119 -27.52 -17.06 -6.41
N TYR A 120 -27.52 -15.75 -6.62
CA TYR A 120 -28.67 -14.85 -6.49
C TYR A 120 -28.69 -13.86 -7.66
N VAL A 121 -29.40 -14.23 -8.73
CA VAL A 121 -29.59 -13.39 -9.91
C VAL A 121 -30.60 -12.28 -9.58
N GLY A 122 -30.13 -11.21 -8.94
CA GLY A 122 -30.90 -9.99 -8.74
C GLY A 122 -30.17 -8.81 -9.37
N GLU A 123 -30.79 -8.14 -10.33
CA GLU A 123 -30.31 -6.87 -10.89
C GLU A 123 -29.88 -5.91 -9.77
N GLY A 124 -28.80 -5.15 -9.97
CA GLY A 124 -28.37 -4.14 -9.00
C GLY A 124 -27.52 -4.67 -7.82
N ALA A 125 -26.92 -5.86 -7.92
CA ALA A 125 -26.15 -6.46 -6.83
C ALA A 125 -24.94 -5.62 -6.42
N PHE A 126 -24.23 -5.04 -7.38
CA PHE A 126 -23.09 -4.16 -7.13
C PHE A 126 -23.53 -2.84 -6.47
N GLU A 127 -24.61 -2.24 -6.96
CA GLU A 127 -25.18 -1.00 -6.43
C GLU A 127 -25.67 -1.18 -5.00
N ARG A 128 -26.29 -2.32 -4.68
CA ARG A 128 -26.64 -2.67 -3.31
C ARG A 128 -25.41 -2.88 -2.43
N ALA A 129 -24.39 -3.57 -2.93
CA ALA A 129 -23.14 -3.78 -2.20
C ALA A 129 -22.46 -2.45 -1.85
N ILE A 130 -22.37 -1.52 -2.81
CA ILE A 130 -21.85 -0.16 -2.60
C ILE A 130 -22.68 0.58 -1.54
N ARG A 131 -24.01 0.51 -1.61
CA ARG A 131 -24.90 1.16 -0.62
C ARG A 131 -24.73 0.63 0.80
N GLN A 132 -24.35 -0.63 0.96
CA GLN A 132 -24.13 -1.28 2.26
C GLN A 132 -22.66 -1.26 2.70
N SER A 133 -21.78 -0.62 1.93
CA SER A 133 -20.35 -0.54 2.23
C SER A 133 -20.02 0.71 3.06
N PHE A 134 -18.95 0.61 3.84
CA PHE A 134 -18.30 1.74 4.51
C PHE A 134 -16.83 1.78 4.09
N LEU A 135 -16.28 2.98 3.89
CA LEU A 135 -14.88 3.19 3.51
C LEU A 135 -14.21 4.10 4.53
N GLY A 136 -13.27 3.54 5.30
CA GLY A 136 -12.37 4.31 6.16
C GLY A 136 -11.07 4.62 5.42
N MET A 137 -10.62 5.87 5.47
CA MET A 137 -9.34 6.32 4.91
C MET A 137 -8.40 6.72 6.06
N PRO A 138 -7.68 5.77 6.68
CA PRO A 138 -6.67 6.12 7.67
C PRO A 138 -5.48 6.77 6.97
N TYR A 139 -5.19 8.00 7.36
CA TYR A 139 -4.06 8.78 6.87
C TYR A 139 -3.32 9.36 8.07
N VAL A 140 -1.99 9.27 8.07
CA VAL A 140 -1.15 9.92 9.08
C VAL A 140 -0.64 11.20 8.45
N GLU A 141 -1.27 12.34 8.76
CA GLU A 141 -0.74 13.62 8.29
C GLU A 141 0.68 13.84 8.83
N PRO A 142 1.61 14.33 8.00
CA PRO A 142 2.90 14.75 8.48
C PRO A 142 2.68 16.03 9.29
N TYR A 143 3.09 16.02 10.56
CA TYR A 143 3.11 17.24 11.37
C TYR A 143 4.02 18.27 10.68
N ASN A 144 3.40 19.29 10.07
CA ASN A 144 4.09 20.52 9.68
C ASN A 144 4.53 21.24 10.96
N PHE A 145 5.75 20.99 11.42
CA PHE A 145 6.43 21.97 12.26
C PHE A 145 6.80 23.16 11.37
N GLN A 146 5.94 24.19 11.38
CA GLN A 146 6.32 25.55 10.98
C GLN A 146 7.26 26.16 12.02
#